data_AF-A0A3N5QKX8-F1
#
_entry.id   AF-A0A3N5QKX8-F1
#
_cell.length_a   1.000
_cell.length_b   1.000
_cell.length_c   1.000
_cell.angle_alpha   90.00
_cell.angle_beta   90.00
_cell.angle_gamma   90.00
#
_symmetry.space_group_name_H-M   'P 1'
#
loop_
_entity.id
_entity.type
_entity.pdbx_description
1 polymer ?
#
loop_
_entity_poly.entity_id
_entity_poly.type
_entity_poly.pdbx_seq_one_letter_code
_entity_poly.pdbx_strand_id
1 'polypeptide(L)' 'MPEVHAPQSRCQLGVARGDITPPVGIYHRMWGAASHERATGVHRPLTATAICLRPLAEATPGPSDRILLAVD' A
#
# COMPACT_ATOMS: atom_id res chain seq x y z
N MET A 1 30.29 1.72 -21.32
CA MET A 1 29.25 1.39 -20.32
C MET A 1 28.21 0.53 -21.04
N PRO A 2 27.79 -0.63 -20.49
CA PRO A 2 26.77 -1.44 -21.14
C PRO A 2 25.43 -0.70 -21.14
N GLU A 3 24.70 -0.83 -22.24
CA GLU A 3 23.34 -0.32 -22.38
C GLU A 3 22.37 -1.22 -21.61
N VAL A 4 21.52 -0.64 -20.76
CA VAL A 4 20.55 -1.37 -19.94
C VAL A 4 19.14 -0.96 -20.39
N HIS A 5 18.40 -1.92 -20.96
CA HIS A 5 16.98 -1.74 -21.27
C HIS A 5 16.12 -2.23 -20.10
N ALA A 6 15.64 -1.30 -19.27
CA ALA A 6 14.65 -1.60 -18.26
C ALA A 6 13.24 -1.69 -18.91
N PRO A 7 12.41 -2.67 -18.52
CA PRO A 7 11.02 -2.71 -18.97
C PRO A 7 10.28 -1.44 -18.52
N GLN A 8 9.57 -0.81 -19.45
CA GLN A 8 8.87 0.46 -19.26
C GLN A 8 7.44 0.38 -19.81
N SER A 9 6.53 1.19 -19.28
CA SER A 9 5.13 1.26 -19.71
C SER A 9 4.56 2.66 -19.55
N ARG A 10 3.54 2.99 -20.35
CA ARG A 10 2.75 4.22 -20.23
C ARG A 10 1.35 3.86 -19.72
N CYS A 11 0.91 4.48 -18.63
CA CYS A 11 -0.36 4.22 -17.99
C CYS A 11 -0.94 5.52 -17.39
N GLN A 12 -2.24 5.51 -17.08
CA GLN A 12 -2.83 6.45 -16.13
C GLN A 12 -2.47 6.00 -14.72
N LEU A 13 -2.12 6.95 -13.86
CA LEU A 13 -1.67 6.69 -12.50
C LEU A 13 -2.49 7.53 -11.52
N GLY A 14 -3.04 6.88 -10.49
CA GLY A 14 -3.70 7.52 -9.36
C GLY A 14 -2.97 7.18 -8.06
N VAL A 15 -2.84 8.17 -7.16
CA VAL A 15 -2.26 7.97 -5.83
C VAL A 15 -3.22 8.51 -4.78
N ALA A 16 -3.45 7.74 -3.74
CA ALA A 16 -4.19 8.16 -2.56
C ALA A 16 -3.49 7.69 -1.30
N ARG A 17 -3.60 8.49 -0.23
CA ARG A 17 -3.15 8.13 1.11
C ARG A 17 -4.27 8.39 2.09
N GLY A 18 -4.55 7.41 2.96
CA GLY A 18 -5.56 7.49 4.00
C GLY A 18 -4.97 7.19 5.37
N ASP A 19 -5.48 7.86 6.39
CA ASP A 19 -5.25 7.49 7.79
C ASP A 19 -6.05 6.21 8.09
N ILE A 20 -5.34 5.20 8.59
CA ILE A 20 -5.91 3.91 9.01
C ILE A 20 -5.61 3.62 10.49
N THR A 21 -5.26 4.66 11.26
CA THR A 21 -4.89 4.54 12.67
C THR A 21 -6.01 3.86 13.45
N PRO A 22 -5.75 2.68 14.03
CA PRO A 22 -6.74 1.99 14.81
C PRO A 22 -6.94 2.70 16.15
N PRO A 23 -8.08 2.50 16.82
CA PRO A 23 -8.33 3.08 18.12
C PRO A 23 -7.38 2.51 19.18
N VAL A 24 -7.05 3.34 20.18
CA VAL A 24 -6.37 2.90 21.40
C VAL A 24 -7.20 1.80 22.09
N GLY A 25 -6.55 0.78 22.64
CA GLY A 25 -7.16 -0.38 23.26
C GLY A 25 -7.37 -1.58 22.33
N ILE A 26 -7.16 -1.43 21.02
CA ILE A 26 -7.23 -2.54 20.06
C ILE A 26 -6.15 -3.60 20.36
N TYR A 27 -6.45 -4.85 20.02
CA TYR A 27 -5.48 -5.94 20.08
C TYR A 27 -4.31 -5.69 19.10
N HIS A 28 -3.07 -5.89 19.54
CA HIS A 28 -1.86 -5.62 18.75
C HIS A 28 -0.68 -6.56 19.08
N ARG A 29 -0.89 -7.88 19.20
CA ARG A 29 0.23 -8.81 19.39
C ARG A 29 0.95 -9.13 18.07
N MET A 30 1.66 -8.14 17.53
CA MET A 30 2.28 -8.20 16.20
C MET A 30 3.63 -8.94 16.19
N TRP A 31 4.15 -9.27 17.38
CA TRP A 31 5.43 -9.95 17.61
C TRP A 31 5.26 -11.01 18.72
N GLY A 32 5.95 -12.14 18.61
CA GLY A 32 5.78 -13.29 19.53
C GLY A 32 6.13 -13.04 21.01
N ALA A 33 7.25 -12.36 21.30
CA ALA A 33 7.70 -12.00 22.66
C ALA A 33 7.11 -10.67 23.20
N ALA A 34 6.00 -10.17 22.66
CA ALA A 34 5.36 -8.97 23.18
C ALA A 34 4.81 -9.24 24.58
N SER A 35 5.10 -8.37 25.55
CA SER A 35 4.62 -8.47 26.94
C SER A 35 3.20 -7.92 27.13
N HIS A 36 2.65 -7.27 26.11
CA HIS A 36 1.33 -6.66 26.11
C HIS A 36 0.66 -6.85 24.76
N GLU A 37 -0.67 -6.94 24.82
CA GLU A 37 -1.49 -7.35 23.68
C GLU A 37 -2.47 -6.26 23.25
N ARG A 38 -2.59 -5.15 23.99
CA ARG A 38 -3.53 -4.06 23.70
C ARG A 38 -2.84 -2.70 23.69
N ALA A 39 -3.17 -1.89 22.70
CA ALA A 39 -2.52 -0.60 22.51
C ALA A 39 -2.91 0.34 23.66
N THR A 40 -1.92 0.94 24.34
CA THR A 40 -2.15 1.97 25.37
C THR A 40 -2.11 3.40 24.79
N GLY A 41 -1.67 3.53 23.54
CA GLY A 41 -1.58 4.78 22.80
C GLY A 41 -1.07 4.52 21.38
N VAL A 42 -1.05 5.57 20.56
CA VAL A 42 -0.46 5.56 19.21
C VAL A 42 0.56 6.68 19.13
N HIS A 43 1.82 6.35 18.82
CA HIS A 43 2.88 7.36 18.73
C HIS A 43 2.75 8.26 17.49
N ARG A 44 2.42 7.66 16.34
CA ARG A 44 2.20 8.36 15.06
C ARG A 44 1.07 7.68 14.29
N PRO A 45 0.30 8.41 13.47
CA PRO A 45 -0.74 7.82 12.64
C PRO A 45 -0.19 6.73 11.71
N LEU A 46 -0.94 5.64 11.55
CA LEU A 46 -0.69 4.59 10.56
C LEU A 46 -1.43 4.95 9.28
N THR A 47 -0.80 4.74 8.13
CA THR A 47 -1.41 5.11 6.84
C THR A 47 -1.42 3.95 5.85
N ALA A 48 -2.44 3.95 4.99
CA ALA A 48 -2.46 3.15 3.78
C ALA A 48 -2.19 4.06 2.58
N THR A 49 -1.24 3.68 1.73
CA THR A 49 -0.98 4.33 0.44
C THR A 49 -1.40 3.39 -0.69
N ALA A 50 -2.33 3.84 -1.52
CA ALA A 50 -2.80 3.10 -2.68
C ALA A 50 -2.29 3.79 -3.96
N ILE A 51 -1.70 2.99 -4.84
CA ILE A 51 -1.35 3.39 -6.21
C ILE A 51 -2.22 2.56 -7.16
N CYS A 52 -2.95 3.23 -8.04
CA CYS A 52 -3.71 2.58 -9.11
C CYS A 52 -3.03 2.87 -10.46
N LEU A 53 -2.77 1.82 -11.23
CA LEU A 53 -2.26 1.90 -12.60
C LEU A 53 -3.32 1.38 -13.55
N ARG A 54 -3.69 2.20 -14.54
CA ARG A 54 -4.65 1.85 -15.59
C ARG A 54 -4.01 1.96 -16.98
N PRO A 55 -4.18 0.97 -17.87
CA PRO A 55 -3.72 1.05 -19.25
C PRO A 55 -4.28 2.27 -19.99
N LEU A 56 -3.49 2.87 -20.89
CA LEU A 56 -3.94 4.00 -21.71
C LEU A 56 -4.89 3.60 -22.86
N ALA A 57 -4.84 2.33 -23.29
CA ALA A 57 -5.72 1.77 -24.32
C ALA A 57 -6.44 0.55 -23.74
N GLU A 58 -7.67 0.30 -24.19
CA GLU A 58 -8.35 -0.97 -23.94
C GLU A 58 -7.60 -2.08 -24.69
N ALA A 59 -6.70 -2.80 -24.00
CA ALA A 59 -6.03 -3.96 -24.54
C ALA A 59 -6.61 -5.22 -23.88
N THR A 60 -7.28 -6.04 -24.72
CA THR A 60 -7.77 -7.42 -24.48
C THR A 60 -8.70 -7.60 -23.27
N PRO A 61 -9.75 -8.46 -23.34
CA PRO A 61 -10.64 -8.67 -22.20
C PRO A 61 -9.88 -9.22 -20.98
N GLY A 62 -9.84 -8.47 -19.89
CA GLY A 62 -9.21 -8.84 -18.63
C GLY A 62 -9.22 -7.65 -17.65
N PRO A 63 -9.01 -7.88 -16.34
CA PRO A 63 -8.91 -6.78 -15.38
C PRO A 63 -7.71 -5.89 -15.76
N SER A 64 -8.01 -4.67 -16.17
CA SER A 64 -7.06 -3.70 -16.72
C SER A 64 -6.31 -2.95 -15.61
N ASP A 65 -6.98 -2.65 -14.50
CA ASP A 65 -6.40 -1.88 -13.41
C ASP A 65 -5.48 -2.75 -12.52
N ARG A 66 -4.38 -2.16 -12.04
CA ARG A 66 -3.47 -2.75 -11.06
C ARG A 66 -3.38 -1.84 -9.85
N ILE A 67 -3.49 -2.41 -8.66
CA ILE A 67 -3.41 -1.66 -7.40
C ILE A 67 -2.21 -2.16 -6.61
N LEU A 68 -1.35 -1.24 -6.20
CA LEU A 68 -0.31 -1.47 -5.20
C LEU A 68 -0.76 -0.82 -3.89
N LEU A 69 -0.69 -1.58 -2.81
CA LEU A 69 -1.05 -1.11 -1.47
C LEU A 69 0.18 -1.23 -0.56
N ALA A 70 0.57 -0.10 0.02
CA ALA A 70 1.55 -0.06 1.11
C ALA A 70 0.83 0.29 2.40
N VAL A 71 1.15 -0.44 3.47
CA VAL A 71 0.56 -0.30 4.80
C VAL A 71 1.71 -0.17 5.79
N ASP A 72 1.59 0.84 6.68
CA ASP A 72 2.51 1.02 7.81
C ASP A 72 2.29 -0.02 8.93
#